data_AF-A0A3M1KBS4-F1
#
_entry.id   AF-A0A3M1KBS4-F1
#
_cell.length_a   1.000
_cell.length_b   1.000
_cell.length_c   1.000
_cell.angle_alpha   90.00
_cell.angle_beta   90.00
_cell.angle_gamma   90.00
#
_symmetry.space_group_name_H-M   'P 1'
#
loop_
_entity.id
_entity.type
_entity.pdbx_description
1 polymer ?
#
loop_
_entity_poly.entity_id
_entity_poly.type
_entity_poly.pdbx_seq_one_letter_code
_entity_poly.pdbx_strand_id
1 'polypeptide(L)'
;MRRRWILLCCLLVVAGCKKHREEASAVPEQALIPTTAPEEFGPRSADVQYISVDFAKAFSERGGALFIDVRGDHVFDMEHIRGAVSMPLQDILNGRLPDVPKDTLIIAYCGCPHSMSSAAAEYLQKRGFTNVYVLDEGFYEWKERGYPVEGRADADQQLQRMSIVGQAPGLAPGTPVYASEPRTGQLEASEIRDDGTYEMHLPFYGLAAGVTIEVSAGDRSAVVPFAPGVTVQVTLGPPAVPTAKSGKSR
;
A
#
# COMPACT_ATOMS: atom_id res chain seq x y z
N MET A 1 -68.77 -42.29 -45.85
CA MET A 1 -68.60 -42.92 -44.53
C MET A 1 -68.63 -41.84 -43.47
N ARG A 2 -69.51 -42.00 -42.47
CA ARG A 2 -69.72 -41.11 -41.32
C ARG A 2 -68.93 -41.61 -40.11
N ARG A 3 -68.47 -40.68 -39.25
CA ARG A 3 -68.22 -40.73 -37.78
C ARG A 3 -67.41 -39.44 -37.46
N ARG A 4 -67.85 -38.35 -36.82
CA ARG A 4 -68.73 -38.06 -35.67
C ARG A 4 -68.27 -38.73 -34.37
N TRP A 5 -67.52 -38.01 -33.52
CA TRP A 5 -67.48 -38.03 -32.04
C TRP A 5 -66.87 -36.68 -31.56
N ILE A 6 -67.68 -35.71 -31.12
CA ILE A 6 -68.03 -35.31 -29.72
C ILE A 6 -67.03 -34.35 -29.06
N LEU A 7 -67.59 -33.22 -28.64
CA LEU A 7 -67.04 -32.11 -27.85
C LEU A 7 -66.37 -32.55 -26.54
N LEU A 8 -65.34 -31.81 -26.12
CA LEU A 8 -65.22 -31.43 -24.71
C LEU A 8 -64.81 -29.96 -24.57
N CYS A 9 -65.61 -29.30 -23.74
CA CYS A 9 -65.59 -27.89 -23.38
C CYS A 9 -64.43 -27.62 -22.41
N CYS A 10 -63.60 -26.61 -22.67
CA CYS A 10 -62.86 -25.92 -21.63
C CYS A 10 -62.85 -24.42 -21.97
N LEU A 11 -63.72 -23.67 -21.29
CA LEU A 11 -63.61 -22.23 -21.14
C LEU A 11 -62.22 -21.91 -20.58
N LEU A 12 -61.39 -21.19 -21.34
CA LEU A 12 -60.32 -20.39 -20.77
C LEU A 12 -60.82 -18.96 -20.66
N VAL A 13 -61.05 -18.55 -19.42
CA VAL A 13 -61.43 -17.20 -19.00
C VAL A 13 -60.33 -16.22 -19.42
N VAL A 14 -60.69 -15.24 -20.25
CA VAL A 14 -59.85 -14.08 -20.54
C VAL A 14 -59.94 -13.15 -19.33
N ALA A 15 -59.01 -13.27 -18.38
CA ALA A 15 -58.88 -12.34 -17.26
C ALA A 15 -58.11 -11.09 -17.72
N GLY A 16 -58.73 -9.93 -17.50
CA GLY A 16 -58.32 -8.64 -18.05
C GLY A 16 -56.99 -8.08 -17.53
N CYS A 17 -56.42 -7.19 -18.36
CA CYS A 17 -55.32 -6.29 -18.03
C CYS A 17 -55.66 -5.45 -16.79
N LYS A 18 -55.06 -5.77 -15.65
CA LYS A 18 -54.92 -4.85 -14.52
C LYS A 18 -53.54 -4.22 -14.55
N LYS A 19 -53.55 -2.90 -14.76
CA LYS A 19 -52.43 -1.96 -14.60
C LYS A 19 -51.89 -2.08 -13.17
N HIS A 20 -50.74 -2.71 -12.98
CA HIS A 20 -50.01 -2.62 -11.72
C HIS A 20 -48.91 -1.57 -11.89
N ARG A 21 -49.12 -0.47 -11.18
CA ARG A 21 -48.15 0.58 -10.91
C ARG A 21 -47.26 0.03 -9.80
N GLU A 22 -46.04 -0.38 -10.12
CA GLU A 22 -45.05 -0.73 -9.11
C GLU A 22 -44.50 0.55 -8.47
N GLU A 23 -44.70 0.61 -7.17
CA GLU A 23 -44.22 1.64 -6.26
C GLU A 23 -42.70 1.56 -6.14
N ALA A 24 -42.07 2.73 -6.07
CA ALA A 24 -40.67 2.90 -5.80
C ALA A 24 -40.30 2.18 -4.49
N SER A 25 -39.52 1.11 -4.60
CA SER A 25 -38.97 0.39 -3.46
C SER A 25 -37.76 1.16 -2.91
N ALA A 26 -37.85 1.50 -1.63
CA ALA A 26 -36.91 2.29 -0.88
C ALA A 26 -35.49 1.69 -0.90
N VAL A 27 -34.50 2.56 -1.05
CA VAL A 27 -33.09 2.27 -0.79
C VAL A 27 -32.95 1.95 0.71
N PRO A 28 -32.38 0.80 1.12
CA PRO A 28 -32.17 0.52 2.53
C PRO A 28 -31.03 1.39 3.06
N GLU A 29 -31.42 2.37 3.87
CA GLU A 29 -30.56 3.07 4.80
C GLU A 29 -30.16 2.11 5.91
N GLN A 30 -28.88 1.67 5.88
CA GLN A 30 -28.03 1.24 7.00
C GLN A 30 -27.01 0.19 6.53
N ALA A 31 -25.92 0.67 5.92
CA ALA A 31 -24.61 0.04 6.09
C ALA A 31 -23.77 1.00 6.94
N LEU A 32 -24.14 1.12 8.21
CA LEU A 32 -23.29 1.77 9.20
C LEU A 32 -22.03 0.90 9.35
N ILE A 33 -20.88 1.47 8.98
CA ILE A 33 -19.57 0.86 9.17
C ILE A 33 -19.44 0.59 10.69
N PRO A 34 -19.13 -0.64 11.12
CA PRO A 34 -18.92 -0.92 12.54
C PRO A 34 -17.67 -0.19 13.05
N THR A 35 -17.85 0.80 13.93
CA THR A 35 -16.82 1.63 14.57
C THR A 35 -16.00 0.88 15.64
N THR A 36 -15.71 -0.41 15.47
CA THR A 36 -14.79 -1.10 16.39
C THR A 36 -13.96 -2.12 15.62
N ALA A 37 -12.81 -1.67 15.11
CA ALA A 37 -11.73 -2.56 14.71
C ALA A 37 -11.05 -3.14 15.97
N PRO A 38 -10.62 -4.41 15.98
CA PRO A 38 -9.86 -4.98 17.08
C PRO A 38 -8.52 -4.25 17.25
N GLU A 39 -8.14 -3.98 18.50
CA GLU A 39 -6.81 -3.46 18.86
C GLU A 39 -5.75 -4.55 18.66
N GLU A 40 -4.73 -4.30 17.83
CA GLU A 40 -3.38 -4.85 18.03
C GLU A 40 -2.31 -4.06 17.23
N PHE A 41 -1.28 -3.60 17.96
CA PHE A 41 0.09 -3.11 17.61
C PHE A 41 0.40 -1.69 17.05
N GLY A 42 1.28 -0.96 17.78
CA GLY A 42 2.24 0.08 17.29
C GLY A 42 1.81 1.56 17.27
N PRO A 43 2.67 2.56 17.58
CA PRO A 43 2.23 3.94 17.86
C PRO A 43 1.77 4.64 16.58
N ARG A 44 0.46 4.77 16.45
CA ARG A 44 -0.24 5.53 15.42
C ARG A 44 0.11 7.02 15.58
N SER A 45 0.46 7.73 14.50
CA SER A 45 0.19 9.16 14.52
C SER A 45 -1.33 9.30 14.71
N ALA A 46 -1.76 10.11 15.67
CA ALA A 46 -3.12 10.08 16.20
C ALA A 46 -4.22 10.35 15.14
N ASP A 47 -3.83 10.83 13.94
CA ASP A 47 -4.73 11.30 12.90
C ASP A 47 -4.78 10.39 11.64
N VAL A 48 -3.90 9.39 11.52
CA VAL A 48 -3.90 8.47 10.37
C VAL A 48 -4.80 7.26 10.65
N GLN A 49 -5.74 7.02 9.75
CA GLN A 49 -6.66 5.89 9.84
C GLN A 49 -6.12 4.69 9.07
N TYR A 50 -6.19 3.51 9.67
CA TYR A 50 -5.75 2.25 9.08
C TYR A 50 -6.95 1.43 8.61
N ILE A 51 -6.77 0.69 7.53
CA ILE A 51 -7.73 -0.28 6.99
C ILE A 51 -7.08 -1.64 6.87
N SER A 52 -7.70 -2.68 7.41
CA SER A 52 -7.18 -4.04 7.29
C SER A 52 -7.19 -4.53 5.84
N VAL A 53 -6.28 -5.44 5.52
CA VAL A 53 -6.15 -6.04 4.18
C VAL A 53 -7.47 -6.68 3.71
N ASP A 54 -8.16 -7.37 4.62
CA ASP A 54 -9.46 -8.03 4.31
C ASP A 54 -10.55 -7.00 3.96
N PHE A 55 -10.62 -5.87 4.68
CA PHE A 55 -11.62 -4.85 4.42
C PHE A 55 -11.29 -4.05 3.15
N ALA A 56 -10.01 -3.73 2.94
CA ALA A 56 -9.54 -3.08 1.72
C ALA A 56 -9.82 -3.92 0.46
N LYS A 57 -9.70 -5.25 0.53
CA LYS A 57 -10.03 -6.15 -0.59
C LYS A 57 -11.42 -5.91 -1.15
N ALA A 58 -12.41 -5.65 -0.30
CA ALA A 58 -13.78 -5.40 -0.74
C ALA A 58 -13.88 -4.15 -1.64
N PHE A 59 -13.10 -3.10 -1.36
CA PHE A 59 -13.03 -1.90 -2.20
C PHE A 59 -12.27 -2.13 -3.50
N SER A 60 -11.23 -2.96 -3.49
CA SER A 60 -10.50 -3.31 -4.73
C SER A 60 -11.40 -4.09 -5.71
N GLU A 61 -12.22 -5.02 -5.21
CA GLU A 61 -13.09 -5.85 -6.07
C GLU A 61 -14.33 -5.11 -6.57
N ARG A 62 -14.93 -4.27 -5.73
CA ARG A 62 -16.18 -3.57 -6.05
C ARG A 62 -15.94 -2.21 -6.70
N GLY A 63 -14.71 -1.72 -6.66
CA GLY A 63 -14.41 -0.31 -6.84
C GLY A 63 -14.91 0.53 -5.66
N GLY A 64 -14.70 1.84 -5.72
CA GLY A 64 -15.14 2.79 -4.70
C GLY A 64 -14.03 3.34 -3.80
N ALA A 65 -12.78 2.93 -4.02
CA ALA A 65 -11.60 3.58 -3.47
C ALA A 65 -10.53 3.76 -4.56
N LEU A 66 -9.75 4.84 -4.45
CA LEU A 66 -8.51 5.00 -5.19
C LEU A 66 -7.37 4.36 -4.38
N PHE A 67 -6.83 3.25 -4.88
CA PHE A 67 -5.62 2.68 -4.32
C PHE A 67 -4.40 3.41 -4.86
N ILE A 68 -3.56 3.95 -3.97
CA ILE A 68 -2.29 4.58 -4.36
C ILE A 68 -1.12 3.75 -3.82
N ASP A 69 -0.25 3.34 -4.72
CA ASP A 69 1.02 2.70 -4.37
C ASP A 69 2.07 3.80 -4.15
N VAL A 70 2.58 3.90 -2.93
CA VAL A 70 3.58 4.93 -2.59
C VAL A 70 5.02 4.43 -2.69
N ARG A 71 5.22 3.20 -3.17
CA ARG A 71 6.54 2.64 -3.48
C ARG A 71 7.09 3.25 -4.77
N GLY A 72 8.33 2.92 -5.11
CA GLY A 72 8.96 3.40 -6.34
C GLY A 72 8.29 2.81 -7.60
N ASP A 73 8.28 3.59 -8.69
CA ASP A 73 7.67 3.18 -9.96
C ASP A 73 8.17 1.84 -10.47
N HIS A 74 9.45 1.52 -10.24
CA HIS A 74 10.01 0.23 -10.63
C HIS A 74 9.27 -0.94 -9.99
N VAL A 75 9.05 -0.93 -8.67
CA VAL A 75 8.35 -2.04 -8.00
C VAL A 75 6.86 -2.04 -8.27
N PHE A 76 6.27 -0.88 -8.56
CA PHE A 76 4.90 -0.80 -9.07
C PHE A 76 4.79 -1.53 -10.42
N ASP A 77 5.65 -1.20 -11.39
CA ASP A 77 5.67 -1.85 -12.70
C ASP A 77 5.86 -3.36 -12.61
N MET A 78 6.66 -3.81 -11.63
CA MET A 78 6.86 -5.21 -11.32
C MET A 78 5.58 -5.88 -10.86
N GLU A 79 5.01 -5.40 -9.76
CA GLU A 79 3.81 -5.97 -9.16
C GLU A 79 3.16 -5.00 -8.16
N HIS A 80 1.86 -4.78 -8.31
CA HIS A 80 1.06 -3.86 -7.49
C HIS A 80 -0.36 -4.39 -7.29
N ILE A 81 -1.11 -3.79 -6.35
CA ILE A 81 -2.54 -4.10 -6.16
C ILE A 81 -3.30 -3.77 -7.45
N ARG A 82 -4.14 -4.70 -7.92
CA ARG A 82 -4.94 -4.52 -9.14
C ARG A 82 -5.72 -3.20 -9.13
N GLY A 83 -5.58 -2.41 -10.20
CA GLY A 83 -6.26 -1.11 -10.35
C GLY A 83 -5.68 0.03 -9.51
N ALA A 84 -4.57 -0.18 -8.80
CA ALA A 84 -3.86 0.90 -8.11
C ALA A 84 -3.17 1.85 -9.10
N VAL A 85 -2.90 3.07 -8.64
CA VAL A 85 -2.08 4.05 -9.37
C VAL A 85 -0.73 4.24 -8.67
N SER A 86 0.34 4.38 -9.45
CA SER A 86 1.66 4.72 -8.90
C SER A 86 1.71 6.18 -8.48
N MET A 87 2.01 6.42 -7.19
CA MET A 87 2.26 7.73 -6.62
C MET A 87 3.41 7.64 -5.59
N PRO A 88 4.66 7.52 -6.05
CA PRO A 88 5.81 7.37 -5.17
C PRO A 88 5.84 8.44 -4.08
N LEU A 89 6.16 8.05 -2.84
CA LEU A 89 6.12 8.95 -1.67
C LEU A 89 6.89 10.27 -1.93
N GLN A 90 8.05 10.20 -2.58
CA GLN A 90 8.86 11.38 -2.87
C GLN A 90 8.14 12.37 -3.77
N ASP A 91 7.39 11.90 -4.77
CA ASP A 91 6.60 12.76 -5.63
C ASP A 91 5.48 13.46 -4.84
N ILE A 92 4.81 12.71 -3.95
CA ILE A 92 3.77 13.24 -3.06
C ILE A 92 4.35 14.37 -2.20
N LEU A 93 5.47 14.11 -1.52
CA LEU A 93 6.15 15.10 -0.68
C LEU A 93 6.63 16.32 -1.48
N ASN A 94 6.98 16.15 -2.75
CA ASN A 94 7.32 17.23 -3.69
C ASN A 94 6.08 17.98 -4.24
N GLY A 95 4.88 17.58 -3.85
CA GLY A 95 3.63 18.29 -4.17
C GLY A 95 2.81 17.67 -5.30
N ARG A 96 3.16 16.49 -5.81
CA ARG A 96 2.30 15.73 -6.73
C ARG A 96 1.10 15.19 -5.95
N LEU A 97 -0.06 15.81 -6.12
CA LEU A 97 -1.30 15.38 -5.46
C LEU A 97 -2.16 14.51 -6.39
N PRO A 98 -2.98 13.60 -5.84
CA PRO A 98 -3.99 12.88 -6.60
C PRO A 98 -4.94 13.86 -7.31
N ASP A 99 -5.19 13.66 -8.60
CA ASP A 99 -6.13 14.47 -9.38
C ASP A 99 -7.57 13.94 -9.23
N VAL A 100 -8.08 14.02 -7.99
CA VAL A 100 -9.42 13.55 -7.63
C VAL A 100 -10.07 14.52 -6.62
N PRO A 101 -11.41 14.50 -6.48
CA PRO A 101 -12.10 15.24 -5.42
C PRO A 101 -11.52 14.95 -4.03
N LYS A 102 -11.50 15.95 -3.15
CA LYS A 102 -10.86 15.88 -1.82
C LYS A 102 -11.52 14.92 -0.85
N ASP A 103 -12.77 14.56 -1.10
CA ASP A 103 -13.59 13.59 -0.36
C ASP A 103 -13.51 12.16 -0.94
N THR A 104 -12.78 11.97 -2.04
CA THR A 104 -12.52 10.64 -2.61
C THR A 104 -11.85 9.76 -1.57
N LEU A 105 -12.37 8.53 -1.40
CA LEU A 105 -11.74 7.52 -0.57
C LEU A 105 -10.41 7.09 -1.19
N ILE A 106 -9.31 7.39 -0.51
CA ILE A 106 -7.95 7.02 -0.90
C ILE A 106 -7.45 5.96 0.07
N ILE A 107 -6.92 4.85 -0.45
CA ILE A 107 -6.22 3.82 0.32
C ILE A 107 -4.76 3.82 -0.15
N ALA A 108 -3.87 4.35 0.68
CA ALA A 108 -2.43 4.38 0.43
C ALA A 108 -1.77 3.12 0.98
N TYR A 109 -0.84 2.54 0.23
CA TYR A 109 -0.07 1.39 0.70
C TYR A 109 1.40 1.48 0.29
N CYS A 110 2.26 0.88 1.11
CA CYS A 110 3.68 0.68 0.83
C CYS A 110 4.03 -0.81 0.86
N GLY A 111 5.32 -1.15 0.86
CA GLY A 111 5.80 -2.53 0.93
C GLY A 111 5.39 -3.18 2.25
N CYS A 112 5.88 -2.62 3.36
CA CYS A 112 5.61 -3.09 4.72
C CYS A 112 5.84 -1.99 5.78
N PRO A 113 5.27 -2.18 6.98
CA PRO A 113 3.84 -2.42 7.19
C PRO A 113 3.04 -1.20 6.76
N HIS A 114 3.47 0.01 7.13
CA HIS A 114 2.74 1.23 6.80
C HIS A 114 3.56 2.53 6.88
N SER A 115 4.87 2.52 7.19
CA SER A 115 5.60 3.77 7.48
C SER A 115 5.57 4.79 6.32
N MET A 116 5.79 4.35 5.08
CA MET A 116 5.74 5.27 3.93
C MET A 116 4.31 5.70 3.57
N SER A 117 3.34 4.80 3.67
CA SER A 117 1.93 5.11 3.39
C SER A 117 1.33 6.02 4.47
N SER A 118 1.74 5.90 5.73
CA SER A 118 1.36 6.84 6.80
C SER A 118 1.91 8.24 6.54
N ALA A 119 3.18 8.37 6.13
CA ALA A 119 3.74 9.66 5.75
C ALA A 119 2.99 10.29 4.56
N ALA A 120 2.64 9.49 3.55
CA ALA A 120 1.82 9.95 2.43
C ALA A 120 0.43 10.38 2.89
N ALA A 121 -0.24 9.59 3.73
CA ALA A 121 -1.58 9.88 4.23
C ALA A 121 -1.61 11.19 5.02
N GLU A 122 -0.68 11.41 5.95
CA GLU A 122 -0.57 12.67 6.69
C GLU A 122 -0.36 13.87 5.77
N TYR A 123 0.51 13.74 4.77
CA TYR A 123 0.76 14.80 3.82
C TYR A 123 -0.49 15.14 3.01
N LEU A 124 -1.22 14.13 2.53
CA LEU A 124 -2.48 14.32 1.79
C LEU A 124 -3.56 14.95 2.67
N GLN A 125 -3.71 14.50 3.92
CA GLN A 125 -4.64 15.09 4.89
C GLN A 125 -4.33 16.58 5.12
N LYS A 126 -3.06 16.95 5.29
CA LYS A 126 -2.60 18.35 5.39
C LYS A 126 -2.89 19.18 4.13
N ARG A 127 -3.16 18.53 2.99
CA ARG A 127 -3.56 19.15 1.71
C ARG A 127 -5.06 19.04 1.43
N GLY A 128 -5.84 18.76 2.47
CA GLY A 128 -7.30 18.83 2.47
C GLY A 128 -8.00 17.57 1.97
N PHE A 129 -7.28 16.46 1.73
CA PHE A 129 -7.94 15.18 1.46
C PHE A 129 -8.54 14.65 2.78
N THR A 130 -9.85 14.45 2.81
CA THR A 130 -10.58 14.17 4.06
C THR A 130 -10.82 12.68 4.31
N ASN A 131 -10.60 11.84 3.31
CA ASN A 131 -10.95 10.43 3.33
C ASN A 131 -9.76 9.56 2.91
N VAL A 132 -8.69 9.59 3.71
CA VAL A 132 -7.43 8.88 3.44
C VAL A 132 -7.18 7.81 4.49
N TYR A 133 -7.03 6.57 4.03
CA TYR A 133 -6.68 5.41 4.85
C TYR A 133 -5.34 4.84 4.42
N VAL A 134 -4.66 4.19 5.36
CA VAL A 134 -3.46 3.39 5.12
C VAL A 134 -3.82 1.92 5.14
N LEU A 135 -3.48 1.19 4.08
CA LEU A 135 -3.56 -0.26 4.07
C LEU A 135 -2.59 -0.80 5.12
N ASP A 136 -3.16 -1.41 6.15
CA ASP A 136 -2.39 -2.03 7.22
C ASP A 136 -1.62 -3.25 6.69
N GLU A 137 -0.41 -3.49 7.23
CA GLU A 137 0.56 -4.50 6.77
C GLU A 137 1.08 -4.37 5.32
N GLY A 138 0.45 -3.54 4.49
CA GLY A 138 0.96 -3.16 3.17
C GLY A 138 0.81 -4.23 2.08
N PHE A 139 1.60 -4.08 1.03
CA PHE A 139 1.51 -4.88 -0.20
C PHE A 139 1.91 -6.34 0.00
N TYR A 140 2.91 -6.64 0.84
CA TYR A 140 3.40 -8.00 0.97
C TYR A 140 2.38 -8.92 1.64
N GLU A 141 1.65 -8.42 2.64
CA GLU A 141 0.52 -9.15 3.25
C GLU A 141 -0.62 -9.35 2.26
N TRP A 142 -0.96 -8.32 1.47
CA TRP A 142 -1.94 -8.45 0.38
C TRP A 142 -1.60 -9.58 -0.58
N LYS A 143 -0.33 -9.67 -0.98
CA LYS A 143 0.17 -10.72 -1.86
C LYS A 143 0.16 -12.09 -1.19
N GLU A 144 0.57 -12.19 0.06
CA GLU A 144 0.59 -13.45 0.82
C GLU A 144 -0.80 -14.06 0.97
N ARG A 145 -1.83 -13.22 1.10
CA ARG A 145 -3.25 -13.64 1.08
C ARG A 145 -3.77 -14.07 -0.29
N GLY A 146 -2.96 -13.96 -1.34
CA GLY A 146 -3.33 -14.33 -2.71
C GLY A 146 -4.34 -13.36 -3.34
N TYR A 147 -4.36 -12.11 -2.89
CA TYR A 147 -5.31 -11.11 -3.39
C TYR A 147 -4.89 -10.57 -4.77
N PRO A 148 -5.84 -10.00 -5.53
CA PRO A 148 -5.58 -9.56 -6.91
C PRO A 148 -4.41 -8.58 -7.03
N VAL A 149 -3.45 -8.93 -7.88
CA VAL A 149 -2.32 -8.08 -8.28
C VAL A 149 -2.27 -7.92 -9.80
N GLU A 150 -1.54 -6.91 -10.26
CA GLU A 150 -1.20 -6.61 -11.65
C GLU A 150 0.29 -6.23 -11.75
N GLY A 151 0.89 -6.32 -12.94
CA GLY A 151 2.30 -6.01 -13.15
C GLY A 151 2.94 -6.80 -14.28
N ARG A 152 4.23 -6.58 -14.49
CA ARG A 152 5.02 -7.22 -15.56
C ARG A 152 5.92 -8.35 -15.07
N ALA A 153 5.92 -8.66 -13.77
CA ALA A 153 6.79 -9.68 -13.20
C ALA A 153 6.72 -11.00 -13.99
N ASP A 154 7.74 -11.24 -14.80
CA ASP A 154 8.05 -12.52 -15.41
C ASP A 154 9.06 -13.27 -14.53
N ALA A 155 9.30 -14.54 -14.83
CA ALA A 155 10.10 -15.44 -14.00
C ALA A 155 11.56 -14.99 -13.78
N ASP A 156 12.04 -14.03 -14.57
CA ASP A 156 13.43 -13.52 -14.55
C ASP A 156 13.60 -12.32 -13.59
N GLN A 157 12.51 -11.66 -13.18
CA GLN A 157 12.53 -10.55 -12.24
C GLN A 157 12.12 -11.04 -10.84
N GLN A 158 12.90 -11.97 -10.30
CA GLN A 158 12.59 -12.62 -9.04
C GLN A 158 12.66 -11.64 -7.86
N LEU A 159 11.65 -11.73 -7.00
CA LEU A 159 11.65 -11.11 -5.69
C LEU A 159 12.77 -11.71 -4.87
N GLN A 160 13.72 -10.88 -4.46
CA GLN A 160 14.81 -11.28 -3.58
C GLN A 160 14.69 -10.53 -2.26
N ARG A 161 14.84 -11.26 -1.16
CA ARG A 161 14.72 -10.70 0.19
C ARG A 161 16.07 -10.68 0.85
N MET A 162 16.48 -9.54 1.39
CA MET A 162 17.49 -9.49 2.44
C MET A 162 16.89 -8.82 3.68
N SER A 163 17.51 -8.96 4.83
CA SER A 163 17.09 -8.25 6.04
C SER A 163 18.23 -7.37 6.54
N ILE A 164 17.88 -6.25 7.14
CA ILE A 164 18.81 -5.41 7.87
C ILE A 164 18.30 -5.33 9.31
N VAL A 165 19.16 -5.70 10.24
CA VAL A 165 18.97 -5.43 11.67
C VAL A 165 20.04 -4.42 12.06
N GLY A 166 19.67 -3.40 12.83
CA GLY A 166 20.59 -2.34 13.09
C GLY A 166 20.38 -1.60 14.39
N GLN A 167 21.35 -0.74 14.67
CA GLN A 167 21.36 0.15 15.82
C GLN A 167 21.56 1.58 15.32
N ALA A 168 20.87 2.52 15.95
CA ALA A 168 21.00 3.94 15.67
C ALA A 168 21.17 4.73 16.97
N PRO A 169 22.34 4.58 17.66
CA PRO A 169 22.53 5.14 18.99
C PRO A 169 22.33 6.65 19.03
N GLY A 170 21.44 7.13 19.89
CA GLY A 170 21.19 8.57 20.07
C GLY A 170 20.30 9.21 19.01
N LEU A 171 19.65 8.43 18.14
CA LEU A 171 18.46 8.88 17.42
C LEU A 171 17.20 8.56 18.24
N ALA A 172 16.15 9.36 18.08
CA ALA A 172 14.92 9.21 18.84
C ALA A 172 14.10 7.99 18.37
N PRO A 173 13.38 7.29 19.26
CA PRO A 173 12.36 6.33 18.86
C PRO A 173 11.34 6.95 17.90
N GLY A 174 10.84 6.16 16.95
CA GLY A 174 9.97 6.61 15.86
C GLY A 174 10.67 7.39 14.75
N THR A 175 11.99 7.63 14.83
CA THR A 175 12.72 8.22 13.71
C THR A 175 12.70 7.23 12.53
N PRO A 176 12.32 7.66 11.32
CA PRO A 176 12.31 6.78 10.16
C PRO A 176 13.74 6.41 9.74
N VAL A 177 13.92 5.14 9.41
CA VAL A 177 15.12 4.58 8.81
C VAL A 177 14.74 4.09 7.41
N TYR A 178 15.50 4.50 6.42
CA TYR A 178 15.29 4.13 5.02
C TYR A 178 16.41 3.22 4.55
N ALA A 179 16.09 2.23 3.73
CA ALA A 179 17.06 1.51 2.91
C ALA A 179 16.66 1.64 1.45
N SER A 180 17.60 2.06 0.61
CA SER A 180 17.34 2.31 -0.80
C SER A 180 18.42 1.73 -1.71
N GLU A 181 18.00 1.30 -2.90
CA GLU A 181 18.89 1.09 -4.04
C GLU A 181 18.68 2.26 -5.02
N PRO A 182 19.63 3.22 -5.09
CA PRO A 182 19.39 4.48 -5.80
C PRO A 182 19.13 4.34 -7.30
N ARG A 183 19.60 3.28 -7.97
CA ARG A 183 19.48 3.16 -9.43
C ARG A 183 18.08 2.76 -9.87
N THR A 184 17.46 1.85 -9.12
CA THR A 184 16.11 1.33 -9.37
C THR A 184 15.06 2.13 -8.61
N GLY A 185 15.46 2.93 -7.62
CA GLY A 185 14.55 3.70 -6.77
C GLY A 185 13.79 2.83 -5.78
N GLN A 186 14.20 1.56 -5.61
CA GLN A 186 13.62 0.66 -4.62
C GLN A 186 13.97 1.17 -3.23
N LEU A 187 12.95 1.27 -2.38
CA LEU A 187 13.03 1.91 -1.08
C LEU A 187 12.16 1.11 -0.11
N GLU A 188 12.71 0.81 1.06
CA GLU A 188 11.96 0.33 2.21
C GLU A 188 12.21 1.25 3.40
N ALA A 189 11.27 1.26 4.32
CA ALA A 189 11.33 2.05 5.54
C ALA A 189 11.03 1.20 6.77
N SER A 190 11.60 1.60 7.88
CA SER A 190 11.30 1.12 9.22
C SER A 190 11.46 2.28 10.20
N GLU A 191 11.24 2.03 11.48
CA GLU A 191 11.35 3.04 12.53
C GLU A 191 12.28 2.54 13.64
N ILE A 192 12.96 3.49 14.27
CA ILE A 192 13.79 3.21 15.44
C ILE A 192 12.87 2.85 16.61
N ARG A 193 13.12 1.71 17.24
CA ARG A 193 12.43 1.22 18.44
C ARG A 193 12.94 1.93 19.70
N ASP A 194 12.25 1.74 20.82
CA ASP A 194 12.60 2.35 22.12
C ASP A 194 14.00 1.98 22.63
N ASP A 195 14.53 0.83 22.23
CA ASP A 195 15.88 0.36 22.56
C ASP A 195 16.97 0.88 21.59
N GLY A 196 16.59 1.76 20.64
CA GLY A 196 17.49 2.31 19.64
C GLY A 196 17.83 1.35 18.49
N THR A 197 17.16 0.20 18.41
CA THR A 197 17.30 -0.75 17.30
C THR A 197 16.31 -0.47 16.18
N TYR A 198 16.57 -1.02 15.00
CA TYR A 198 15.62 -1.06 13.89
C TYR A 198 15.79 -2.38 13.12
N GLU A 199 14.75 -2.76 12.41
CA GLU A 199 14.77 -3.94 11.55
C GLU A 199 13.93 -3.66 10.31
N MET A 200 14.43 -4.11 9.16
CA MET A 200 13.73 -3.97 7.89
C MET A 200 13.98 -5.20 7.03
N HIS A 201 12.96 -5.60 6.30
CA HIS A 201 13.05 -6.59 5.24
C HIS A 201 13.08 -5.84 3.92
N LEU A 202 14.01 -6.20 3.04
CA LEU A 202 14.24 -5.61 1.73
C LEU A 202 13.83 -6.59 0.62
N PRO A 203 12.53 -6.67 0.31
CA PRO A 203 11.96 -7.40 -0.82
C PRO A 203 12.18 -6.65 -2.15
N PHE A 204 13.44 -6.55 -2.56
CA PHE A 204 13.82 -5.89 -3.80
C PHE A 204 13.75 -6.85 -5.01
N TYR A 205 13.26 -6.33 -6.13
CA TYR A 205 13.13 -7.03 -7.40
C TYR A 205 14.37 -6.83 -8.26
N GLY A 206 14.83 -7.91 -8.91
CA GLY A 206 15.78 -7.83 -10.01
C GLY A 206 17.16 -7.26 -9.66
N LEU A 207 17.53 -7.18 -8.37
CA LEU A 207 18.84 -6.70 -7.97
C LEU A 207 19.89 -7.81 -8.01
N ALA A 208 21.05 -7.52 -8.57
CA ALA A 208 22.18 -8.43 -8.48
C ALA A 208 22.80 -8.40 -7.07
N ALA A 209 23.28 -9.54 -6.59
CA ALA A 209 24.06 -9.60 -5.36
C ALA A 209 25.30 -8.68 -5.45
N GLY A 210 25.58 -7.96 -4.36
CA GLY A 210 26.69 -7.01 -4.28
C GLY A 210 26.36 -5.57 -4.72
N VAL A 211 25.17 -5.31 -5.27
CA VAL A 211 24.69 -3.93 -5.53
C VAL A 211 24.61 -3.16 -4.21
N THR A 212 24.94 -1.87 -4.24
CA THR A 212 24.95 -1.03 -3.03
C THR A 212 23.55 -0.68 -2.57
N ILE A 213 23.25 -0.97 -1.31
CA ILE A 213 22.09 -0.47 -0.57
C ILE A 213 22.55 0.66 0.35
N GLU A 214 21.93 1.82 0.23
CA GLU A 214 22.12 2.95 1.14
C GLU A 214 21.10 2.87 2.27
N VAL A 215 21.58 2.83 3.51
CA VAL A 215 20.74 2.87 4.71
C VAL A 215 20.90 4.24 5.36
N SER A 216 19.81 4.94 5.67
CA SER A 216 19.87 6.30 6.23
C SER A 216 18.80 6.56 7.28
N ALA A 217 19.12 7.45 8.23
CA ALA A 217 18.18 8.00 9.19
C ALA A 217 18.63 9.42 9.55
N GLY A 218 17.82 10.43 9.20
CA GLY A 218 18.21 11.83 9.34
C GLY A 218 19.48 12.17 8.53
N ASP A 219 20.50 12.67 9.20
CA ASP A 219 21.82 13.01 8.62
C ASP A 219 22.83 11.85 8.62
N ARG A 220 22.42 10.68 9.11
CA ARG A 220 23.27 9.49 9.23
C ARG A 220 23.04 8.55 8.08
N SER A 221 24.11 7.94 7.59
CA SER A 221 24.03 6.93 6.54
C SER A 221 25.10 5.86 6.69
N ALA A 222 24.81 4.68 6.13
CA ALA A 222 25.71 3.56 5.94
C ALA A 222 25.43 2.92 4.59
N VAL A 223 26.39 2.15 4.07
CA VAL A 223 26.22 1.39 2.83
C VAL A 223 26.51 -0.08 3.07
N VAL A 224 25.67 -0.95 2.51
CA VAL A 224 25.84 -2.40 2.58
C VAL A 224 25.65 -3.04 1.21
N PRO A 225 26.32 -4.17 0.90
CA PRO A 225 26.02 -4.91 -0.31
C PRO A 225 24.67 -5.63 -0.18
N PHE A 226 23.87 -5.60 -1.24
CA PHE A 226 22.67 -6.40 -1.37
C PHE A 226 23.04 -7.88 -1.36
N ALA A 227 22.51 -8.64 -0.42
CA ALA A 227 22.82 -10.05 -0.21
C ALA A 227 21.52 -10.85 -0.04
N PRO A 228 20.95 -11.39 -1.13
CA PRO A 228 19.72 -12.18 -1.07
C PRO A 228 19.81 -13.33 -0.05
N GLY A 229 18.78 -13.48 0.75
CA GLY A 229 18.65 -14.49 1.81
C GLY A 229 19.46 -14.21 3.08
N VAL A 230 20.15 -13.06 3.16
CA VAL A 230 21.05 -12.75 4.28
C VAL A 230 20.48 -11.63 5.16
N THR A 231 20.66 -11.77 6.47
CA THR A 231 20.49 -10.68 7.43
C THR A 231 21.82 -9.98 7.67
N VAL A 232 21.88 -8.68 7.42
CA VAL A 232 23.07 -7.85 7.63
C VAL A 232 22.89 -6.96 8.86
N GLN A 233 23.97 -6.78 9.63
CA GLN A 233 23.98 -5.87 10.78
C GLN A 233 24.47 -4.48 10.36
N VAL A 234 23.72 -3.43 10.71
CA VAL A 234 24.06 -2.04 10.32
C VAL A 234 23.95 -1.09 11.51
N THR A 235 25.05 -0.39 11.82
CA THR A 235 25.04 0.68 12.83
C THR A 235 25.07 2.04 12.14
N LEU A 236 24.05 2.87 12.37
CA LEU A 236 24.00 4.26 11.92
C LEU A 236 24.71 5.16 12.94
N GLY A 237 26.04 5.22 12.79
CA GLY A 237 26.93 6.08 13.56
C GLY A 237 26.73 7.58 13.25
N PRO A 238 27.38 8.47 14.02
CA PRO A 238 27.34 9.90 13.76
C PRO A 238 27.80 10.23 12.32
N PRO A 239 27.30 11.32 11.72
CA PRO A 239 27.65 11.70 10.35
C PRO A 239 29.16 11.76 10.19
N ALA A 240 29.67 11.25 9.07
CA ALA A 240 31.08 11.34 8.75
C ALA A 240 31.49 12.82 8.73
N VAL A 241 32.46 13.21 9.55
CA VAL A 241 33.01 14.57 9.53
C VAL A 241 33.57 14.81 8.13
N PRO A 242 33.09 15.83 7.38
CA PRO A 242 33.60 16.10 6.05
C PRO A 242 35.11 16.36 6.16
N THR A 243 35.90 15.52 5.50
CA THR A 243 37.34 15.73 5.42
C THR A 243 37.57 17.02 4.64
N ALA A 244 38.04 18.06 5.32
CA ALA A 244 38.43 19.30 4.67
C ALA A 244 39.46 18.94 3.59
N LYS A 245 39.10 19.15 2.32
CA LYS A 245 40.05 19.03 1.21
C LYS A 245 41.21 19.97 1.53
N SER A 246 42.39 19.42 1.77
CA SER A 246 43.61 20.22 1.95
C SER A 246 43.85 21.00 0.66
N GLY A 247 43.46 22.27 0.68
CA GLY A 247 43.80 23.22 -0.36
C GLY A 247 45.32 23.35 -0.38
N LYS A 248 45.96 22.76 -1.39
CA LYS A 248 47.33 23.14 -1.76
C LYS A 248 47.32 24.62 -2.11
N SER A 249 47.85 25.47 -1.23
CA SER A 249 48.26 26.81 -1.64
C SER A 249 49.39 26.66 -2.64
N ARG A 250 49.24 27.26 -3.82
CA ARG A 250 50.34 27.48 -4.76
C ARG A 250 51.21 28.63 -4.28
#